data_AF-A0A358XWE8-F1
#
_entry.id   AF-A0A358XWE8-F1
#
_cell.length_a   1.000
_cell.length_b   1.000
_cell.length_c   1.000
_cell.angle_alpha   90.00
_cell.angle_beta   90.00
_cell.angle_gamma   90.00
#
_symmetry.space_group_name_H-M   'P 1'
#
loop_
_entity.id
_entity.type
_entity.pdbx_description
1 polymer ?
#
loop_
_entity_poly.entity_id
_entity_poly.type
_entity_poly.pdbx_seq_one_letter_code
_entity_poly.pdbx_strand_id
1 'polypeptide(L)'
;MPQVNAIDRPTLKNVIRPALEAKLAERSKELGLQITSGSATYGDTTGSFKLNLATICEDGVVMTQERQAFLDRHELYGLPESALDAEITLSGLRLRIAGIRTKAPKNNILLASLDGRGNRVAPLSLVKAALKRSQG
;
A
#
# COMPACT_ATOMS: atom_id res chain seq x y z
N MET A 1 14.81 -6.60 -32.52
CA MET A 1 13.90 -5.96 -31.55
C MET A 1 12.49 -6.45 -31.87
N PRO A 2 11.75 -7.07 -30.94
CA PRO A 2 10.37 -7.48 -31.21
C PRO A 2 9.51 -6.23 -31.40
N GLN A 3 8.92 -6.08 -32.58
CA GLN A 3 7.97 -5.01 -32.89
C GLN A 3 6.57 -5.48 -32.47
N VAL A 4 5.93 -4.70 -31.60
CA VAL A 4 4.55 -4.94 -31.17
C VAL A 4 3.62 -4.33 -32.21
N ASN A 5 2.85 -5.16 -32.91
CA ASN A 5 1.95 -4.73 -33.98
C ASN A 5 0.51 -4.46 -33.51
N ALA A 6 0.15 -4.87 -32.29
CA ALA A 6 -1.15 -4.61 -31.68
C ALA A 6 -1.04 -4.58 -30.15
N ILE A 7 -1.76 -3.65 -29.50
CA ILE A 7 -1.75 -3.48 -28.04
C ILE A 7 -2.91 -4.26 -27.43
N ASP A 8 -2.89 -5.57 -27.65
CA ASP A 8 -3.83 -6.51 -27.03
C ASP A 8 -3.47 -6.83 -25.58
N ARG A 9 -4.47 -7.32 -24.84
CA ARG A 9 -4.34 -7.74 -23.44
C ARG A 9 -3.17 -8.70 -23.17
N PRO A 10 -2.92 -9.77 -23.96
CA PRO A 10 -1.75 -10.64 -23.77
C PRO A 10 -0.42 -9.92 -24.02
N THR A 11 -0.34 -9.07 -25.04
CA THR A 11 0.89 -8.34 -25.39
C THR A 11 1.27 -7.36 -24.29
N LEU A 12 0.31 -6.60 -23.77
CA LEU A 12 0.59 -5.64 -22.72
C LEU A 12 0.83 -6.32 -21.36
N LYS A 13 0.16 -7.44 -21.06
CA LYS A 13 0.40 -8.21 -19.83
C LYS A 13 1.72 -8.97 -19.82
N ASN A 14 2.10 -9.61 -20.93
CA ASN A 14 3.20 -10.58 -20.96
C ASN A 14 4.48 -10.04 -21.59
N VAL A 15 4.43 -8.94 -22.35
CA VAL A 15 5.60 -8.38 -23.05
C VAL A 15 5.93 -6.98 -22.52
N ILE A 16 4.96 -6.07 -22.56
CA ILE A 16 5.20 -4.64 -22.23
C ILE A 16 5.37 -4.44 -20.73
N ARG A 17 4.44 -4.95 -19.90
CA ARG A 17 4.50 -4.82 -18.44
C ARG A 17 5.78 -5.39 -17.83
N PRO A 18 6.16 -6.66 -18.05
CA PRO A 18 7.35 -7.23 -17.39
C PRO A 18 8.65 -6.54 -17.82
N ALA A 19 8.76 -6.12 -19.09
CA ALA A 19 9.92 -5.38 -19.57
C ALA A 19 10.04 -3.99 -18.92
N LEU A 20 8.91 -3.28 -18.77
CA LEU A 20 8.86 -2.00 -18.06
C LEU A 20 9.09 -2.17 -16.56
N GLU A 21 8.46 -3.15 -15.92
CA GLU A 21 8.63 -3.42 -14.49
C GLU A 21 10.08 -3.79 -14.15
N ALA A 22 10.78 -4.54 -15.00
CA ALA A 22 12.20 -4.83 -14.79
C ALA A 22 13.06 -3.56 -14.80
N LYS A 23 12.86 -2.68 -15.79
CA LYS A 23 13.57 -1.39 -15.91
C LYS A 23 13.21 -0.42 -14.78
N LEU A 24 11.94 -0.38 -14.39
CA LEU A 24 11.44 0.48 -13.32
C LEU A 24 11.87 -0.04 -11.95
N ALA A 25 11.95 -1.35 -11.74
CA ALA A 25 12.43 -1.95 -10.50
C ALA A 25 13.90 -1.60 -10.24
N GLU A 26 14.74 -1.57 -11.27
CA GLU A 26 16.14 -1.14 -11.17
C GLU A 26 16.22 0.33 -10.70
N ARG A 27 15.49 1.23 -11.37
CA ARG A 27 15.42 2.65 -11.00
C ARG A 27 14.76 2.92 -9.64
N SER A 28 13.81 2.10 -9.25
CA SER A 28 13.09 2.19 -7.97
C SER A 28 14.03 2.03 -6.77
N LYS A 29 15.04 1.14 -6.88
CA LYS A 29 16.08 0.96 -5.87
C LYS A 29 17.06 2.12 -5.81
N GLU A 30 17.45 2.67 -6.96
CA GLU A 30 18.36 3.81 -7.02
C GLU A 30 17.74 5.10 -6.45
N LEU A 31 16.42 5.28 -6.63
CA LEU A 31 15.71 6.49 -6.23
C LEU A 31 15.02 6.39 -4.86
N GLY A 32 15.03 5.22 -4.21
CA GLY A 32 14.32 5.01 -2.95
C GLY A 32 12.80 5.15 -3.09
N LEU A 33 12.26 4.76 -4.24
CA LEU A 33 10.82 4.84 -4.55
C LEU A 33 10.28 3.44 -4.81
N GLN A 34 9.04 3.17 -4.43
CA GLN A 34 8.31 2.03 -4.94
C GLN A 34 7.49 2.47 -6.16
N ILE A 35 7.75 1.83 -7.30
CA ILE A 35 6.98 2.03 -8.53
C ILE A 35 6.14 0.77 -8.76
N THR A 36 4.83 0.93 -8.87
CA THR A 36 3.91 -0.20 -9.10
C THR A 36 3.01 0.08 -10.29
N SER A 37 2.84 -0.91 -11.16
CA SER A 37 1.92 -0.82 -12.30
C SER A 37 0.46 -0.97 -11.84
N GLY A 38 -0.38 -0.01 -12.23
CA GLY A 38 -1.80 0.05 -11.88
C GLY A 38 -2.72 -0.55 -12.94
N SER A 39 -3.93 -0.01 -13.06
CA SER A 39 -4.86 -0.37 -14.13
C SER A 39 -4.28 -0.02 -15.51
N ALA A 40 -4.52 -0.89 -16.49
CA ALA A 40 -4.18 -0.61 -17.89
C ALA A 40 -5.41 -0.75 -18.78
N THR A 41 -5.47 0.11 -19.79
CA THR A 41 -6.44 0.13 -20.87
C THR A 41 -5.73 -0.28 -22.15
N TYR A 42 -6.40 -1.11 -22.94
CA TYR A 42 -5.88 -1.72 -24.16
C TYR A 42 -6.79 -1.30 -25.31
N GLY A 43 -6.23 -1.15 -26.50
CA GLY A 43 -6.94 -0.82 -27.73
C GLY A 43 -6.12 -1.24 -28.93
N ASP A 44 -6.74 -1.34 -30.11
CA ASP A 44 -6.12 -1.90 -31.31
C ASP A 44 -4.81 -1.19 -31.72
N THR A 45 -4.73 0.12 -31.49
CA THR A 45 -3.57 0.95 -31.87
C THR A 45 -2.91 1.65 -30.67
N THR A 46 -3.66 1.94 -29.62
CA THR A 46 -3.17 2.71 -28.47
C THR A 46 -3.64 2.10 -27.16
N GLY A 47 -2.80 2.16 -26.14
CA GLY A 47 -3.14 1.78 -24.76
C GLY A 47 -2.56 2.75 -23.75
N SER A 48 -3.05 2.69 -22.53
CA SER A 48 -2.52 3.46 -21.41
C SER A 48 -2.41 2.59 -20.18
N PHE A 49 -1.45 2.89 -19.30
CA PHE A 49 -1.36 2.24 -17.99
C PHE A 49 -1.03 3.27 -16.93
N LYS A 50 -1.58 3.08 -15.74
CA LYS A 50 -1.28 3.93 -14.60
C LYS A 50 0.01 3.46 -13.93
N LEU A 51 0.88 4.39 -13.58
CA LEU A 51 2.00 4.16 -12.68
C LEU A 51 1.66 4.77 -11.33
N ASN A 52 1.75 3.96 -10.28
CA ASN A 52 1.66 4.43 -8.90
C ASN A 52 3.08 4.55 -8.36
N LEU A 53 3.41 5.73 -7.82
CA LEU A 53 4.69 5.99 -7.16
C LEU A 53 4.43 6.21 -5.68
N ALA A 54 5.26 5.60 -4.84
CA ALA A 54 5.30 5.82 -3.40
C ALA A 54 6.76 5.99 -2.96
N THR A 55 7.03 6.89 -2.02
CA THR A 55 8.37 7.01 -1.43
C THR A 55 8.61 5.85 -0.47
N ILE A 56 9.85 5.37 -0.38
CA ILE A 56 10.25 4.39 0.65
C ILE A 56 10.89 5.22 1.78
N CYS A 57 10.38 5.05 3.00
CA CYS A 57 10.97 5.68 4.19
C CYS A 57 12.32 5.04 4.51
N GLU A 58 13.14 5.69 5.34
CA GLU A 58 14.46 5.19 5.75
C GLU A 58 14.40 3.77 6.36
N ASP A 59 13.29 3.38 6.98
CA ASP A 59 13.03 2.04 7.52
C ASP A 59 12.67 0.97 6.45
N GLY A 60 12.77 1.29 5.16
CA GLY A 60 12.40 0.36 4.07
C GLY A 60 10.89 0.16 3.93
N VAL A 61 10.07 0.92 4.66
CA VAL A 61 8.61 0.85 4.57
C VAL A 61 8.07 1.82 3.54
N VAL A 62 7.17 1.33 2.70
CA VAL A 62 6.50 2.12 1.66
C VAL A 62 5.57 3.15 2.29
N MET A 63 5.76 4.42 1.92
CA MET A 63 4.89 5.53 2.25
C MET A 63 3.61 5.46 1.42
N THR A 64 2.59 4.78 1.94
CA THR A 64 1.26 4.74 1.33
C THR A 64 0.45 6.00 1.68
N GLN A 65 -0.60 6.29 0.92
CA GLN A 65 -1.51 7.40 1.23
C GLN A 65 -2.12 7.25 2.63
N GLU A 66 -2.41 6.01 3.04
CA GLU A 66 -2.91 5.70 4.37
C GLU A 66 -1.88 5.95 5.47
N ARG A 67 -0.59 5.66 5.22
CA ARG A 67 0.50 5.97 6.15
C ARG A 67 0.68 7.48 6.30
N GLN A 68 0.69 8.21 5.18
CA GLN A 68 0.74 9.68 5.20
C GLN A 68 -0.47 10.27 5.93
N ALA A 69 -1.66 9.73 5.69
CA ALA A 69 -2.88 10.17 6.38
C ALA A 69 -2.85 9.85 7.88
N PHE A 70 -2.13 8.82 8.31
CA PHE A 70 -1.88 8.58 9.73
C PHE A 70 -1.02 9.69 10.31
N LEU A 71 0.12 9.99 9.68
CA LEU A 71 1.03 11.05 10.14
C LEU A 71 0.36 12.44 10.17
N ASP A 72 -0.52 12.72 9.21
CA ASP A 72 -1.26 14.00 9.13
C ASP A 72 -2.40 14.10 10.16
N ARG A 73 -2.99 12.99 10.59
CA ARG A 73 -4.28 13.00 11.30
C ARG A 73 -4.33 12.19 12.58
N HIS A 74 -3.25 11.54 13.01
CA HIS A 74 -3.26 10.68 14.19
C HIS A 74 -3.83 11.39 15.43
N GLU A 75 -3.55 12.68 15.59
CA GLU A 75 -4.10 13.53 16.66
C GLU A 75 -5.63 13.63 16.62
N LEU A 76 -6.21 13.85 15.43
CA LEU A 76 -7.67 13.90 15.23
C LEU A 76 -8.34 12.56 15.56
N TYR A 77 -7.62 11.46 15.36
CA TYR A 77 -8.09 10.11 15.70
C TYR A 77 -7.71 9.73 17.14
N GLY A 78 -7.01 10.60 17.90
CA GLY A 78 -6.53 10.34 19.26
C GLY A 78 -5.68 9.08 19.35
N LEU A 79 -4.79 8.89 18.37
CA LEU A 79 -3.74 7.88 18.36
C LEU A 79 -2.38 8.59 18.51
N PRO A 80 -1.45 8.06 19.32
CA PRO A 80 -0.09 8.58 19.35
C PRO A 80 0.61 8.30 18.01
N GLU A 81 1.57 9.13 17.64
CA GLU A 81 2.42 8.89 16.46
C GLU A 81 3.09 7.51 16.52
N SER A 82 3.51 7.08 17.72
CA SER A 82 4.14 5.77 17.97
C SER A 82 3.20 4.58 17.81
N ALA A 83 1.89 4.81 17.60
CA ALA A 83 0.98 3.75 17.21
C ALA A 83 1.13 3.37 15.73
N LEU A 84 1.79 4.18 14.90
CA LEU A 84 2.14 3.76 13.55
C LEU A 84 3.12 2.59 13.63
N ASP A 85 2.87 1.55 12.84
CA ASP A 85 3.58 0.27 12.86
C ASP A 85 3.50 -0.53 14.17
N ALA A 86 2.78 -0.05 15.19
CA ALA A 86 2.58 -0.78 16.43
C ALA A 86 1.84 -2.10 16.19
N GLU A 87 2.32 -3.16 16.83
CA GLU A 87 1.71 -4.47 16.81
C GLU A 87 0.53 -4.53 17.79
N ILE A 88 -0.61 -5.00 17.32
CA ILE A 88 -1.81 -5.23 18.10
C ILE A 88 -2.35 -6.63 17.84
N THR A 89 -2.93 -7.25 18.85
CA THR A 89 -3.63 -8.52 18.69
C THR A 89 -5.14 -8.26 18.63
N LEU A 90 -5.76 -8.67 17.52
CA LEU A 90 -7.18 -8.44 17.26
C LEU A 90 -7.83 -9.72 16.77
N SER A 91 -8.81 -10.22 17.53
CA SER A 91 -9.48 -11.51 17.25
C SER A 91 -8.49 -12.68 17.09
N GLY A 92 -7.44 -12.72 17.91
CA GLY A 92 -6.40 -13.76 17.86
C GLY A 92 -5.39 -13.62 16.71
N LEU A 93 -5.44 -12.53 15.94
CA LEU A 93 -4.49 -12.24 14.87
C LEU A 93 -3.53 -11.14 15.28
N ARG A 94 -2.23 -11.33 15.01
CA ARG A 94 -1.21 -10.30 15.14
C ARG A 94 -1.22 -9.40 13.92
N LEU A 95 -1.54 -8.14 14.14
CA LEU A 95 -1.68 -7.13 13.11
C LEU A 95 -0.81 -5.92 13.46
N ARG A 96 -0.25 -5.24 12.47
CA ARG A 96 0.41 -3.94 12.66
C ARG A 96 -0.48 -2.82 12.12
N ILE A 97 -0.44 -1.65 12.76
CA ILE A 97 -1.15 -0.47 12.27
C ILE A 97 -0.41 0.11 11.07
N ALA A 98 -1.02 0.00 9.88
CA ALA A 98 -0.38 0.41 8.62
C ALA A 98 -0.80 1.82 8.17
N GLY A 99 -1.90 2.37 8.69
CA GLY A 99 -2.32 3.74 8.38
C GLY A 99 -3.80 4.04 8.64
N ILE A 100 -4.26 5.21 8.19
CA ILE A 100 -5.65 5.69 8.33
C ILE A 100 -6.32 5.81 6.95
N ARG A 101 -7.51 5.23 6.84
CA ARG A 101 -8.42 5.38 5.69
C ARG A 101 -9.39 6.53 5.94
N THR A 102 -9.01 7.71 5.47
CA THR A 102 -9.80 8.95 5.62
C THR A 102 -11.18 8.90 4.95
N LYS A 103 -11.32 8.08 3.90
CA LYS A 103 -12.57 7.89 3.15
C LYS A 103 -13.51 6.84 3.75
N ALA A 104 -13.12 6.17 4.85
CA ALA A 104 -13.88 5.06 5.44
C ALA A 104 -14.29 5.39 6.89
N PRO A 105 -15.44 6.04 7.14
CA PRO A 105 -15.78 6.56 8.47
C PRO A 105 -15.98 5.48 9.54
N LYS A 106 -16.46 4.29 9.15
CA LYS A 106 -16.68 3.16 10.08
C LYS A 106 -15.43 2.30 10.28
N ASN A 107 -14.65 2.07 9.23
CA ASN A 107 -13.45 1.22 9.24
C ASN A 107 -12.25 2.04 8.78
N ASN A 108 -11.89 3.01 9.63
CA ASN A 108 -10.95 4.07 9.35
C ASN A 108 -9.49 3.69 9.60
N ILE A 109 -9.19 2.55 10.23
CA ILE A 109 -7.81 2.12 10.44
C ILE A 109 -7.47 0.94 9.54
N LEU A 110 -6.35 1.04 8.84
CA LEU A 110 -5.74 -0.02 8.05
C LEU A 110 -4.77 -0.80 8.93
N LEU A 111 -4.93 -2.12 8.94
CA LEU A 111 -4.11 -3.06 9.69
C LEU A 111 -3.46 -4.04 8.71
N ALA A 112 -2.15 -4.16 8.74
CA ALA A 112 -1.45 -5.19 7.96
C ALA A 112 -1.25 -6.44 8.82
N SER A 113 -1.58 -7.62 8.29
CA SER A 113 -1.35 -8.87 9.02
C SER A 113 0.12 -9.23 9.02
N LEU A 114 0.64 -9.61 10.18
CA LEU A 114 2.00 -10.16 10.31
C LEU A 114 2.02 -11.66 10.01
N ASP A 115 0.90 -12.34 10.24
CA ASP A 115 0.71 -13.78 10.02
C ASP A 115 0.38 -14.14 8.55
N GLY A 116 0.56 -13.21 7.61
CA GLY A 116 0.27 -13.42 6.19
C GLY A 116 -1.22 -13.56 5.81
N ARG A 117 -2.17 -13.41 6.74
CA ARG A 117 -3.62 -13.57 6.51
C ARG A 117 -4.31 -12.39 5.81
N GLY A 118 -3.53 -11.57 5.09
CA GLY A 118 -4.01 -10.39 4.36
C GLY A 118 -4.29 -9.18 5.25
N ASN A 119 -4.41 -8.01 4.63
CA ASN A 119 -4.69 -6.76 5.33
C ASN A 119 -6.14 -6.73 5.85
N ARG A 120 -6.33 -6.15 7.03
CA ARG A 120 -7.62 -5.94 7.66
C ARG A 120 -7.90 -4.47 7.85
N VAL A 121 -9.18 -4.15 8.04
CA VAL A 121 -9.61 -2.81 8.42
C VAL A 121 -10.44 -2.91 9.67
N ALA A 122 -10.28 -1.94 10.57
CA ALA A 122 -10.96 -1.93 11.84
C ALA A 122 -11.45 -0.51 12.19
N PRO A 123 -12.51 -0.41 13.00
CA PRO A 123 -12.91 0.85 13.60
C PRO A 123 -11.88 1.32 14.63
N LEU A 124 -11.68 2.63 14.70
CA LEU A 124 -10.82 3.30 15.68
C LEU A 124 -11.03 2.83 17.13
N SER A 125 -12.29 2.65 17.54
CA SER A 125 -12.63 2.24 18.91
C SER A 125 -12.01 0.89 19.27
N LEU A 126 -12.04 -0.06 18.34
CA LEU A 126 -11.52 -1.40 18.54
C LEU A 126 -9.98 -1.41 18.51
N VAL A 127 -9.38 -0.60 17.64
CA VAL A 127 -7.92 -0.40 17.60
C VAL A 127 -7.41 0.22 18.90
N LYS A 128 -8.08 1.25 19.44
CA LYS A 128 -7.71 1.85 20.74
C LYS A 128 -7.80 0.84 21.88
N ALA A 129 -8.84 0.02 21.90
CA ALA A 129 -8.99 -1.03 22.91
C ALA A 129 -7.88 -2.10 22.80
N ALA A 130 -7.52 -2.50 21.58
CA ALA A 130 -6.45 -3.46 21.33
C ALA A 130 -5.06 -2.88 21.68
N LEU A 131 -4.82 -1.61 21.36
CA LEU A 131 -3.57 -0.92 21.68
C LEU A 131 -3.36 -0.81 23.20
N LYS A 132 -4.41 -0.44 23.95
CA LYS A 132 -4.36 -0.41 25.42
C LYS A 132 -4.04 -1.78 26.03
N ARG A 133 -4.59 -2.86 25.48
CA ARG A 133 -4.32 -4.24 25.93
C ARG A 133 -2.92 -4.75 25.57
N SER A 134 -2.28 -4.15 24.56
CA SER A 134 -0.94 -4.54 24.14
C SER A 134 0.15 -3.80 24.91
N GLN A 135 -0.19 -2.69 25.58
CA GLN A 135 0.75 -1.86 26.35
C GLN A 135 0.60 -1.99 27.89
N GLY A 136 -0.37 -2.79 28.36
CA GLY A 136 -0.57 -3.09 29.78
C GLY A 136 -0.44 -4.59 30.01
#